data_AF-A0A315CEM4-F1
#
_entry.id   AF-A0A315CEM4-F1
#
_cell.length_a   1.000
_cell.length_b   1.000
_cell.length_c   1.000
_cell.angle_alpha   90.00
_cell.angle_beta   90.00
_cell.angle_gamma   90.00
#
_symmetry.space_group_name_H-M   'P 1'
#
loop_
_entity.id
_entity.type
_entity.pdbx_description
1 polymer ?
#
loop_
_entity_poly.entity_id
_entity_poly.type
_entity_poly.pdbx_seq_one_letter_code
_entity_poly.pdbx_strand_id
1 'polypeptide(L)'
;MNVAATDDSSFIAGDYVADEVAVKQQAAAMDVELDNMKQSAANVEKQYKLSNKSHYMHLVELVLFWLKAHLIQGYLDTICTSKLSKSFKKKVDHGINFAPLLATVWEGVGKSSVMTNKYNRNSRAMNVILNEYNANPHKYAVNTVDQLVAFVEGKGGISGLIDTMKAATDENTSDFDSDLKLCKAAVTQDAETIAKLAQEGLKHIQNSTSYPTASFPANVVLNKDNCSLVLISKTHNGQYAVVDQITDTALINQSLAKQYSGDFSSFPKSLRVIAETVATQCLPNSLQHTYMHLIEEAGKFEDGEKRHIARRLIYKSSEGQFLLSSIRTDSCLVTVAKPKEQVIEEVDYDLQLSSVARRDLELKVISPRMFKSYKLEDLDDKDIFPANGTSFSHQLVLESVATDKDSKKDRINVIMDAELTKAESFRQVDVADLNNKAPLWERTVSPSWIQEFNACFTNNWVESHGKHIKRPHQTVLELEFKRRIVQVNFFKKGADYDFDLTVPVPILDGPNYGTPCTVLSKDFAMAMHALGDLPLVNDVVLQVLEGFLKISYETDAAIYELYVPFASEAGQRYSTGFTKYQLVRNQASPEDDPSYQTEAEMLE
;
A
#
# COMPACT_ATOMS: atom_id res chain seq x y z
N MET A 1 65.82 -53.09 -24.15
CA MET A 1 65.54 -53.39 -22.73
C MET A 1 64.31 -52.57 -22.36
N ASN A 2 63.12 -53.15 -22.25
CA ASN A 2 62.56 -53.84 -21.05
C ASN A 2 62.54 -52.90 -19.83
N VAL A 3 61.47 -52.63 -19.07
CA VAL A 3 60.06 -53.07 -18.98
C VAL A 3 59.27 -51.99 -18.21
N ALA A 4 57.95 -52.01 -18.45
CA ALA A 4 56.79 -51.41 -17.78
C ALA A 4 56.80 -51.10 -16.26
N ALA A 5 55.96 -50.13 -15.89
CA ALA A 5 55.15 -50.15 -14.67
C ALA A 5 53.73 -49.66 -15.02
N THR A 6 52.73 -50.47 -14.68
CA THR A 6 51.29 -50.29 -14.94
C THR A 6 50.57 -49.69 -13.75
N ASP A 7 49.60 -48.83 -14.07
CA ASP A 7 48.48 -48.37 -13.24
C ASP A 7 47.59 -49.54 -12.79
N ASP A 8 47.12 -49.53 -11.54
CA ASP A 8 45.78 -50.01 -11.19
C ASP A 8 45.39 -49.54 -9.77
N SER A 9 44.45 -48.61 -9.68
CA SER A 9 43.69 -48.36 -8.45
C SER A 9 42.19 -48.33 -8.79
N SER A 10 41.59 -49.52 -8.76
CA SER A 10 40.15 -49.70 -8.83
C SER A 10 39.51 -49.42 -7.48
N PHE A 11 38.83 -48.28 -7.34
CA PHE A 11 37.83 -48.08 -6.29
C PHE A 11 36.50 -48.66 -6.80
N ILE A 12 36.06 -49.78 -6.22
CA ILE A 12 34.74 -50.37 -6.48
C ILE A 12 33.71 -49.61 -5.64
N ALA A 13 32.84 -48.85 -6.30
CA ALA A 13 31.59 -48.38 -5.73
C ALA A 13 30.58 -49.54 -5.75
N GLY A 14 30.12 -49.97 -4.57
CA GLY A 14 29.07 -50.97 -4.44
C GLY A 14 27.69 -50.33 -4.61
N ASP A 15 26.95 -50.76 -5.62
CA ASP A 15 25.52 -50.49 -5.79
C ASP A 15 24.72 -51.19 -4.68
N TYR A 16 24.05 -50.40 -3.84
CA TYR A 16 23.03 -50.87 -2.90
C TYR A 16 21.66 -50.77 -3.59
N VAL A 17 21.20 -51.86 -4.21
CA VAL A 17 19.80 -51.96 -4.66
C VAL A 17 18.96 -52.27 -3.42
N ALA A 18 18.22 -51.28 -2.93
CA ALA A 18 17.27 -51.48 -1.84
C ALA A 18 16.18 -52.47 -2.30
N ASP A 19 16.02 -53.56 -1.56
CA ASP A 19 15.03 -54.61 -1.80
C ASP A 19 13.62 -54.00 -1.84
N GLU A 20 12.95 -54.06 -3.00
CA GLU A 20 11.61 -53.48 -3.20
C GLU A 20 10.58 -53.99 -2.18
N VAL A 21 10.79 -55.21 -1.65
CA VAL A 21 9.94 -55.78 -0.61
C VAL A 21 10.13 -55.05 0.73
N ALA A 22 11.37 -54.70 1.06
CA ALA A 22 11.69 -53.93 2.28
C ALA A 22 11.15 -52.51 2.19
N VAL A 23 11.25 -51.86 1.01
CA VAL A 23 10.68 -50.52 0.78
C VAL A 23 9.16 -50.54 0.90
N LYS A 24 8.48 -51.55 0.36
CA LYS A 24 7.01 -51.71 0.50
C LYS A 24 6.59 -51.96 1.94
N GLN A 25 7.32 -52.78 2.70
CA GLN A 25 7.03 -53.01 4.11
C GLN A 25 7.25 -51.75 4.96
N GLN A 26 8.30 -50.98 4.66
CA GLN A 26 8.58 -49.73 5.35
C GLN A 26 7.54 -48.65 5.01
N ALA A 27 7.11 -48.55 3.75
CA ALA A 27 6.02 -47.67 3.35
C ALA A 27 4.70 -48.01 4.06
N ALA A 28 4.33 -49.29 4.11
CA ALA A 28 3.12 -49.74 4.82
C ALA A 28 3.18 -49.44 6.34
N ALA A 29 4.36 -49.54 6.96
CA ALA A 29 4.55 -49.15 8.36
C ALA A 29 4.42 -47.63 8.57
N MET A 30 4.93 -46.82 7.64
CA MET A 30 4.78 -45.37 7.67
C MET A 30 3.34 -44.90 7.43
N ASP A 31 2.58 -45.60 6.58
CA ASP A 31 1.17 -45.31 6.35
C ASP A 31 0.34 -45.54 7.62
N VAL A 32 0.63 -46.60 8.38
CA VAL A 32 0.00 -46.86 9.69
C VAL A 32 0.35 -45.77 10.71
N GLU A 33 1.61 -45.30 10.72
CA GLU A 33 2.02 -44.19 11.59
C GLU A 33 1.33 -42.87 11.21
N LEU A 34 1.19 -42.61 9.91
CA LEU A 34 0.46 -41.45 9.40
C LEU A 34 -1.02 -41.47 9.78
N ASP A 35 -1.67 -42.62 9.69
CA ASP A 35 -3.08 -42.75 10.07
C ASP A 35 -3.28 -42.60 11.59
N ASN A 36 -2.34 -43.08 12.40
CA ASN A 36 -2.31 -42.80 13.84
C ASN A 36 -2.13 -41.29 14.13
N MET A 37 -1.30 -40.59 13.34
CA MET A 37 -1.14 -39.14 13.45
C MET A 37 -2.42 -38.39 13.05
N LYS A 38 -3.13 -38.81 12.01
CA LYS A 38 -4.44 -38.22 11.62
C LYS A 38 -5.48 -38.41 12.72
N GLN A 39 -5.54 -39.59 13.33
CA GLN A 39 -6.46 -39.86 14.44
C GLN A 39 -6.08 -39.04 15.69
N SER A 40 -4.78 -38.90 15.97
CA SER A 40 -4.27 -38.01 17.02
C SER A 40 -4.67 -36.55 16.75
N ALA A 41 -4.53 -36.06 15.52
CA ALA A 41 -4.95 -34.71 15.13
C ALA A 41 -6.46 -34.49 15.33
N ALA A 42 -7.31 -35.44 14.95
CA ALA A 42 -8.76 -35.37 15.20
C ALA A 42 -9.09 -35.33 16.70
N ASN A 43 -8.36 -36.09 17.52
CA ASN A 43 -8.52 -36.08 18.98
C ASN A 43 -8.04 -34.76 19.59
N VAL A 44 -6.92 -34.22 19.12
CA VAL A 44 -6.39 -32.90 19.53
C VAL A 44 -7.37 -31.78 19.14
N GLU A 45 -7.94 -31.81 17.93
CA GLU A 45 -8.95 -30.85 17.50
C GLU A 45 -10.21 -30.91 18.37
N LYS A 46 -10.68 -32.12 18.70
CA LYS A 46 -11.82 -32.32 19.62
C LYS A 46 -11.51 -31.76 21.02
N GLN A 47 -10.31 -32.00 21.54
CA GLN A 47 -9.86 -31.43 22.81
C GLN A 47 -9.77 -29.90 22.74
N TYR A 48 -9.30 -29.33 21.62
CA TYR A 48 -9.23 -27.89 21.40
C TYR A 48 -10.62 -27.24 21.37
N LYS A 49 -11.57 -27.84 20.64
CA LYS A 49 -12.97 -27.39 20.58
C LYS A 49 -13.65 -27.45 21.95
N LEU A 50 -13.49 -28.55 22.69
CA LEU A 50 -14.02 -28.69 24.05
C LEU A 50 -13.38 -27.70 25.03
N SER A 51 -12.06 -27.48 24.93
CA SER A 51 -11.34 -26.50 25.75
C SER A 51 -11.82 -25.06 25.48
N ASN A 52 -12.03 -24.71 24.21
CA ASN A 52 -12.53 -23.40 23.82
C ASN A 52 -13.97 -23.16 24.29
N LYS A 53 -14.85 -24.15 24.14
CA LYS A 53 -16.23 -24.04 24.64
C LYS A 53 -16.28 -23.86 26.15
N SER A 54 -15.49 -24.63 26.91
CA SER A 54 -15.35 -24.45 28.36
C SER A 54 -14.80 -23.07 28.73
N HIS A 55 -13.85 -22.55 27.94
CA HIS A 55 -13.34 -21.20 28.13
C HIS A 55 -14.42 -20.12 27.90
N TYR A 56 -15.24 -20.25 26.85
CA TYR A 56 -16.32 -19.31 26.56
C TYR A 56 -17.40 -19.34 27.65
N MET A 57 -17.78 -20.55 28.08
CA MET A 57 -18.71 -20.75 29.19
C MET A 57 -18.23 -20.03 30.46
N HIS A 58 -16.96 -20.20 30.81
CA HIS A 58 -16.35 -19.51 31.95
C HIS A 58 -16.43 -17.98 31.86
N LEU A 59 -16.17 -17.40 30.68
CA LEU A 59 -16.27 -15.94 30.50
C LEU A 59 -17.72 -15.43 30.58
N VAL A 60 -18.66 -16.18 30.01
CA VAL A 60 -20.09 -15.88 30.10
C VAL A 60 -20.57 -15.91 31.54
N GLU A 61 -20.21 -16.95 32.29
CA GLU A 61 -20.56 -17.09 33.71
C GLU A 61 -19.98 -15.94 34.55
N LEU A 62 -18.77 -15.46 34.23
CA LEU A 62 -18.18 -14.31 34.90
C LEU A 62 -18.91 -13.00 34.61
N VAL A 63 -19.42 -12.80 33.38
CA VAL A 63 -20.26 -11.63 33.05
C VAL A 63 -21.58 -11.68 33.83
N LEU A 64 -22.23 -12.84 33.88
CA LEU A 64 -23.48 -13.03 34.63
C LEU A 64 -23.28 -12.90 36.14
N PHE A 65 -22.15 -13.37 36.65
CA PHE A 65 -21.75 -13.14 38.05
C PHE A 65 -21.56 -11.65 38.31
N TRP A 66 -20.83 -10.95 37.44
CA TRP A 66 -20.59 -9.51 37.58
C TRP A 66 -21.89 -8.70 37.60
N LEU A 67 -22.86 -9.02 36.73
CA LEU A 67 -24.18 -8.38 36.70
C LEU A 67 -24.90 -8.41 38.05
N LYS A 68 -24.76 -9.52 38.80
CA LYS A 68 -25.34 -9.66 40.14
C LYS A 68 -24.48 -8.98 41.20
N ALA A 69 -23.17 -9.14 41.11
CA ALA A 69 -22.19 -8.65 42.07
C ALA A 69 -22.09 -7.11 42.09
N HIS A 70 -22.26 -6.44 40.95
CA HIS A 70 -22.20 -4.99 40.84
C HIS A 70 -23.36 -4.27 41.54
N LEU A 71 -24.51 -4.94 41.69
CA LEU A 71 -25.68 -4.39 42.39
C LEU A 71 -25.48 -4.32 43.92
N ILE A 72 -24.47 -5.00 44.46
CA ILE A 72 -24.14 -4.98 45.88
C ILE A 72 -23.04 -3.94 46.11
N GLN A 73 -23.40 -2.82 46.73
CA GLN A 73 -22.49 -1.70 46.95
C GLN A 73 -21.20 -2.15 47.67
N GLY A 74 -20.04 -1.87 47.06
CA GLY A 74 -18.70 -2.14 47.61
C GLY A 74 -18.23 -3.60 47.55
N TYR A 75 -19.05 -4.54 47.07
CA TYR A 75 -18.71 -5.97 47.03
C TYR A 75 -17.57 -6.27 46.04
N LEU A 76 -17.68 -5.77 44.80
CA LEU A 76 -16.64 -5.94 43.77
C LEU A 76 -15.32 -5.28 44.17
N ASP A 77 -15.39 -4.10 44.80
CA ASP A 77 -14.20 -3.42 45.31
C ASP A 77 -13.51 -4.30 46.35
N THR A 78 -14.26 -4.89 47.29
CA THR A 78 -13.72 -5.75 48.35
C THR A 78 -13.01 -6.99 47.80
N ILE A 79 -13.64 -7.73 46.85
CA ILE A 79 -13.06 -8.98 46.32
C ILE A 79 -11.93 -8.73 45.31
N CYS A 80 -11.86 -7.54 44.69
CA CYS A 80 -10.80 -7.18 43.75
C CYS A 80 -9.75 -6.22 44.36
N THR A 81 -9.87 -5.86 45.65
CA THR A 81 -9.03 -4.83 46.31
C THR A 81 -7.54 -5.14 46.18
N SER A 82 -7.14 -6.42 46.31
CA SER A 82 -5.73 -6.85 46.24
C SER A 82 -5.11 -6.74 44.84
N LYS A 83 -5.93 -6.61 43.79
CA LYS A 83 -5.51 -6.54 42.37
C LYS A 83 -5.65 -5.13 41.77
N LEU A 84 -6.56 -4.33 42.31
CA LEU A 84 -6.74 -2.93 41.94
C LEU A 84 -5.60 -2.08 42.50
N SER A 85 -5.04 -1.19 41.68
CA SER A 85 -3.96 -0.20 41.98
C SER A 85 -2.49 -0.65 41.92
N LYS A 86 -2.16 -1.93 41.68
CA LYS A 86 -0.78 -2.37 41.34
C LYS A 86 -0.60 -3.06 39.98
N SER A 87 -1.66 -3.66 39.41
CA SER A 87 -1.55 -4.40 38.13
C SER A 87 -2.63 -4.04 37.09
N PHE A 88 -3.76 -3.48 37.49
CA PHE A 88 -4.85 -3.11 36.57
C PHE A 88 -5.47 -1.75 36.93
N LYS A 89 -5.80 -0.94 35.90
CA LYS A 89 -6.42 0.39 36.03
C LYS A 89 -7.89 0.30 36.45
N LYS A 90 -8.42 1.30 37.17
CA LYS A 90 -9.87 1.36 37.50
C LYS A 90 -10.75 1.68 36.29
N LYS A 91 -10.24 2.46 35.33
CA LYS A 91 -10.94 2.86 34.10
C LYS A 91 -10.15 2.41 32.87
N VAL A 92 -10.86 1.96 31.83
CA VAL A 92 -10.34 1.54 30.53
C VAL A 92 -11.21 2.10 29.41
N ASP A 93 -10.67 2.15 28.20
CA ASP A 93 -11.27 2.71 26.98
C ASP A 93 -12.36 1.83 26.33
N HIS A 94 -12.52 0.58 26.79
CA HIS A 94 -13.40 -0.42 26.20
C HIS A 94 -14.54 -0.86 27.12
N GLY A 95 -14.95 0.04 28.03
CA GLY A 95 -16.04 -0.19 28.98
C GLY A 95 -15.54 -0.66 30.35
N ILE A 96 -16.11 -1.75 30.85
CA ILE A 96 -15.87 -2.26 32.20
C ILE A 96 -14.55 -3.02 32.22
N ASN A 97 -13.65 -2.67 33.14
CA ASN A 97 -12.42 -3.43 33.31
C ASN A 97 -12.69 -4.71 34.12
N PHE A 98 -12.90 -5.83 33.44
CA PHE A 98 -13.07 -7.15 34.05
C PHE A 98 -11.73 -7.82 34.42
N ALA A 99 -10.59 -7.27 34.01
CA ALA A 99 -9.27 -7.86 34.27
C ALA A 99 -8.99 -8.11 35.78
N PRO A 100 -9.36 -7.22 36.73
CA PRO A 100 -9.24 -7.50 38.16
C PRO A 100 -10.07 -8.69 38.61
N LEU A 101 -11.31 -8.83 38.13
CA LEU A 101 -12.20 -9.95 38.47
C LEU A 101 -11.64 -11.26 37.92
N LEU A 102 -11.17 -11.27 36.67
CA LEU A 102 -10.49 -12.42 36.07
C LEU A 102 -9.25 -12.81 36.87
N ALA A 103 -8.43 -11.85 37.30
CA ALA A 103 -7.24 -12.12 38.09
C ALA A 103 -7.55 -12.64 39.51
N THR A 104 -8.67 -12.22 40.11
CA THR A 104 -9.15 -12.73 41.40
C THR A 104 -9.60 -14.19 41.27
N VAL A 105 -10.40 -14.52 40.25
CA VAL A 105 -10.94 -15.89 40.06
C VAL A 105 -9.85 -16.91 39.72
N TRP A 106 -8.78 -16.46 39.04
CA TRP A 106 -7.65 -17.31 38.66
C TRP A 106 -6.49 -17.29 39.67
N GLU A 107 -6.69 -16.69 40.85
CA GLU A 107 -5.68 -16.67 41.91
C GLU A 107 -5.40 -18.09 42.43
N GLY A 108 -4.12 -18.48 42.48
CA GLY A 108 -3.69 -19.82 42.91
C GLY A 108 -3.67 -20.89 41.80
N VAL A 109 -4.20 -20.59 40.61
CA VAL A 109 -4.16 -21.49 39.44
C VAL A 109 -2.86 -21.24 38.65
N GLY A 110 -1.73 -21.77 39.16
CA GLY A 110 -0.39 -21.91 38.53
C GLY A 110 0.11 -20.83 37.53
N LYS A 111 1.30 -20.24 37.74
CA LYS A 111 1.86 -19.17 36.87
C LYS A 111 2.10 -19.53 35.39
N SER A 112 2.10 -20.82 35.03
CA SER A 112 2.15 -21.32 33.65
C SER A 112 0.77 -21.38 32.96
N SER A 113 -0.31 -20.95 33.62
CA SER A 113 -1.66 -21.03 33.10
C SER A 113 -1.95 -19.98 32.00
N VAL A 114 -2.74 -20.41 31.02
CA VAL A 114 -3.04 -19.77 29.71
C VAL A 114 -3.60 -18.33 29.77
N MET A 115 -3.95 -17.82 30.96
CA MET A 115 -4.74 -16.59 31.15
C MET A 115 -3.94 -15.32 31.49
N THR A 116 -2.73 -15.43 32.04
CA THR A 116 -2.02 -14.26 32.62
C THR A 116 -1.68 -13.18 31.60
N ASN A 117 -1.39 -13.56 30.33
CA ASN A 117 -1.15 -12.63 29.22
C ASN A 117 -2.42 -12.27 28.42
N LYS A 118 -3.62 -12.72 28.85
CA LYS A 118 -4.88 -12.58 28.11
C LYS A 118 -6.00 -11.85 28.87
N TYR A 119 -5.75 -11.32 30.08
CA TYR A 119 -6.80 -10.66 30.88
C TYR A 119 -7.47 -9.47 30.18
N ASN A 120 -6.70 -8.57 29.55
CA ASN A 120 -7.27 -7.42 28.83
C ASN A 120 -8.08 -7.87 27.60
N ARG A 121 -7.60 -8.90 26.91
CA ARG A 121 -8.26 -9.48 25.74
C ARG A 121 -9.62 -10.07 26.14
N ASN A 122 -9.64 -10.85 27.21
CA ASN A 122 -10.88 -11.45 27.72
C ASN A 122 -11.81 -10.40 28.33
N SER A 123 -11.27 -9.35 28.97
CA SER A 123 -12.04 -8.20 29.44
C SER A 123 -12.80 -7.51 28.30
N ARG A 124 -12.16 -7.33 27.13
CA ARG A 124 -12.83 -6.78 25.94
C ARG A 124 -13.95 -7.68 25.44
N ALA A 125 -13.70 -8.98 25.31
CA ALA A 125 -14.73 -9.93 24.89
C ALA A 125 -15.91 -9.99 25.89
N MET A 126 -15.65 -9.91 27.19
CA MET A 126 -16.69 -9.85 28.23
C MET A 126 -17.57 -8.60 28.12
N ASN A 127 -17.04 -7.45 27.68
CA ASN A 127 -17.87 -6.27 27.40
C ASN A 127 -18.79 -6.49 26.20
N VAL A 128 -18.32 -7.17 25.14
CA VAL A 128 -19.18 -7.50 23.99
C VAL A 128 -20.30 -8.47 24.37
N ILE A 129 -20.00 -9.47 25.21
CA ILE A 129 -20.99 -10.40 25.76
C ILE A 129 -22.01 -9.66 26.63
N LEU A 130 -21.55 -8.74 27.49
CA LEU A 130 -22.43 -7.93 28.34
C LEU A 130 -23.35 -7.04 27.50
N ASN A 131 -22.83 -6.39 26.47
CA ASN A 131 -23.62 -5.53 25.57
C ASN A 131 -24.68 -6.34 24.82
N GLU A 132 -24.32 -7.51 24.29
CA GLU A 132 -25.27 -8.41 23.62
C GLU A 132 -26.38 -8.86 24.58
N TYR A 133 -26.04 -9.22 25.82
CA TYR A 133 -27.00 -9.61 26.84
C TYR A 133 -27.98 -8.48 27.18
N ASN A 134 -27.46 -7.26 27.36
CA ASN A 134 -28.26 -6.09 27.70
C ASN A 134 -29.14 -5.61 26.54
N ALA A 135 -28.66 -5.71 25.30
CA ALA A 135 -29.40 -5.32 24.10
C ALA A 135 -30.51 -6.31 23.74
N ASN A 136 -30.38 -7.58 24.12
CA ASN A 136 -31.32 -8.65 23.75
C ASN A 136 -31.81 -9.47 24.95
N PRO A 137 -32.38 -8.86 26.01
CA PRO A 137 -32.71 -9.56 27.25
C PRO A 137 -33.76 -10.68 27.06
N HIS A 138 -34.70 -10.51 26.12
CA HIS A 138 -35.71 -11.51 25.80
C HIS A 138 -35.13 -12.78 25.17
N LYS A 139 -34.06 -12.64 24.37
CA LYS A 139 -33.37 -13.77 23.74
C LYS A 139 -32.79 -14.70 24.80
N TYR A 140 -32.17 -14.12 25.82
CA TYR A 140 -31.40 -14.82 26.85
C TYR A 140 -32.20 -15.19 28.10
N ALA A 141 -33.53 -15.15 28.04
CA ALA A 141 -34.41 -15.40 29.19
C ALA A 141 -34.42 -16.87 29.68
N VAL A 142 -34.07 -17.83 28.81
CA VAL A 142 -34.00 -19.27 29.10
C VAL A 142 -32.69 -19.82 28.54
N ASN A 143 -32.01 -20.71 29.27
CA ASN A 143 -30.72 -21.29 28.88
C ASN A 143 -29.65 -20.23 28.55
N THR A 144 -29.62 -19.15 29.35
CA THR A 144 -28.78 -17.96 29.18
C THR A 144 -27.32 -18.28 28.86
N VAL A 145 -26.71 -19.20 29.61
CA VAL A 145 -25.30 -19.56 29.45
C VAL A 145 -25.05 -20.22 28.09
N ASP A 146 -25.82 -21.25 27.73
CA ASP A 146 -25.65 -21.97 26.47
C ASP A 146 -25.89 -21.08 25.24
N GLN A 147 -26.88 -20.19 25.31
CA GLN A 147 -27.18 -19.27 24.22
C GLN A 147 -26.11 -18.19 24.05
N LEU A 148 -25.56 -17.65 25.14
CA LEU A 148 -24.45 -16.71 25.08
C LEU A 148 -23.16 -17.39 24.60
N VAL A 149 -22.92 -18.65 24.98
CA VAL A 149 -21.80 -19.44 24.44
C VAL A 149 -21.96 -19.67 22.94
N ALA A 150 -23.16 -20.03 22.47
CA ALA A 150 -23.46 -20.17 21.05
C ALA A 150 -23.28 -18.84 20.28
N PHE A 151 -23.61 -17.70 20.89
CA PHE A 151 -23.31 -16.38 20.34
C PHE A 151 -21.79 -16.15 20.18
N VAL A 152 -20.99 -16.48 21.21
CA VAL A 152 -19.52 -16.37 21.14
C VAL A 152 -18.95 -17.25 20.02
N GLU A 153 -19.45 -18.49 19.88
CA GLU A 153 -19.05 -19.40 18.80
C GLU A 153 -19.44 -18.86 17.42
N GLY A 154 -20.68 -18.38 17.26
CA GLY A 154 -21.20 -17.82 16.01
C GLY A 154 -20.50 -16.54 15.55
N LYS A 155 -19.82 -15.82 16.45
CA LYS A 155 -19.00 -14.64 16.14
C LYS A 155 -17.52 -14.96 15.88
N GLY A 156 -17.13 -16.24 15.78
CA GLY A 156 -15.73 -16.63 15.55
C GLY A 156 -14.88 -16.64 16.82
N GLY A 157 -15.51 -16.83 17.99
CA GLY A 157 -14.84 -16.91 19.29
C GLY A 157 -14.32 -15.57 19.80
N ILE A 158 -13.42 -15.62 20.79
CA ILE A 158 -12.88 -14.42 21.46
C ILE A 158 -12.11 -13.49 20.51
N SER A 159 -11.44 -14.01 19.48
CA SER A 159 -10.83 -13.15 18.43
C SER A 159 -11.91 -12.37 17.70
N GLY A 160 -12.91 -13.07 17.16
CA GLY A 160 -13.95 -12.46 16.35
C GLY A 160 -14.79 -11.44 17.11
N LEU A 161 -15.10 -11.68 18.40
CA LEU A 161 -15.76 -10.68 19.25
C LEU A 161 -14.96 -9.38 19.39
N ILE A 162 -13.63 -9.49 19.56
CA ILE A 162 -12.75 -8.32 19.72
C ILE A 162 -12.53 -7.62 18.39
N ASP A 163 -12.50 -8.36 17.29
CA ASP A 163 -12.40 -7.78 15.95
C ASP A 163 -13.71 -7.09 15.53
N THR A 164 -14.89 -7.54 15.96
CA THR A 164 -16.13 -6.74 15.85
C THR A 164 -16.07 -5.45 16.67
N MET A 165 -15.38 -5.46 17.82
CA MET A 165 -15.15 -4.24 18.59
C MET A 165 -14.19 -3.29 17.87
N LYS A 166 -13.18 -3.81 17.14
CA LYS A 166 -12.34 -3.03 16.22
C LYS A 166 -13.11 -2.49 15.03
N ALA A 167 -14.02 -3.27 14.44
CA ALA A 167 -14.87 -2.82 13.34
C ALA A 167 -15.89 -1.75 13.78
N ALA A 168 -16.41 -1.84 15.01
CA ALA A 168 -17.26 -0.81 15.61
C ALA A 168 -16.49 0.40 16.16
N THR A 169 -15.17 0.28 16.34
CA THR A 169 -14.26 1.40 16.64
C THR A 169 -13.50 1.90 15.40
N ASP A 170 -13.70 1.29 14.23
CA ASP A 170 -13.06 1.65 12.96
C ASP A 170 -13.62 2.97 12.39
N GLU A 171 -14.73 3.49 12.94
CA GLU A 171 -15.14 4.89 12.71
C GLU A 171 -14.12 5.90 13.29
N ASN A 172 -13.20 5.47 14.15
CA ASN A 172 -12.12 6.28 14.72
C ASN A 172 -10.71 5.70 14.48
N THR A 173 -10.51 4.87 13.45
CA THR A 173 -9.13 4.52 13.05
C THR A 173 -8.49 5.74 12.41
N SER A 174 -7.44 6.25 13.05
CA SER A 174 -6.75 7.43 12.55
C SER A 174 -6.20 7.22 11.14
N ASP A 175 -6.10 8.28 10.35
CA ASP A 175 -5.45 8.22 9.03
C ASP A 175 -4.04 7.64 9.13
N PHE A 176 -3.35 7.88 10.25
CA PHE A 176 -2.04 7.33 10.56
C PHE A 176 -2.04 5.81 10.65
N ASP A 177 -2.94 5.22 11.46
CA ASP A 177 -3.00 3.77 11.64
C ASP A 177 -3.37 3.06 10.33
N SER A 178 -4.22 3.70 9.53
CA SER A 178 -4.60 3.19 8.21
C SER A 178 -3.48 3.31 7.19
N ASP A 179 -2.74 4.42 7.16
CA ASP A 179 -1.57 4.60 6.31
C ASP A 179 -0.42 3.68 6.72
N LEU A 180 -0.28 3.35 8.01
CA LEU A 180 0.69 2.37 8.48
C LEU A 180 0.42 0.97 7.92
N LYS A 181 -0.84 0.62 7.60
CA LYS A 181 -1.18 -0.64 6.92
C LYS A 181 -0.57 -0.75 5.52
N LEU A 182 -0.14 0.36 4.92
CA LEU A 182 0.62 0.36 3.66
C LEU A 182 2.05 -0.14 3.85
N CYS A 183 2.59 -0.17 5.06
CA CYS A 183 3.90 -0.76 5.34
C CYS A 183 3.82 -2.29 5.22
N LYS A 184 3.98 -2.80 4.01
CA LYS A 184 4.03 -4.23 3.72
C LYS A 184 5.32 -4.61 3.02
N ALA A 185 5.67 -5.89 3.10
CA ALA A 185 6.71 -6.45 2.26
C ALA A 185 6.34 -6.27 0.78
N ALA A 186 7.36 -6.21 -0.08
CA ALA A 186 7.16 -6.12 -1.51
C ALA A 186 6.26 -7.27 -1.99
N VAL A 187 5.22 -6.94 -2.75
CA VAL A 187 4.31 -7.93 -3.30
C VAL A 187 5.06 -8.73 -4.37
N THR A 188 5.01 -10.06 -4.26
CA THR A 188 5.55 -10.99 -5.25
C THR A 188 4.42 -11.81 -5.86
N GLN A 189 4.49 -12.07 -7.16
CA GLN A 189 3.56 -12.96 -7.85
C GLN A 189 4.05 -14.41 -7.74
N ASP A 190 3.11 -15.34 -7.63
CA ASP A 190 3.41 -16.77 -7.73
C ASP A 190 3.74 -17.17 -9.19
N ALA A 191 4.31 -18.36 -9.35
CA ALA A 191 4.79 -18.83 -10.64
C ALA A 191 3.66 -19.05 -11.67
N GLU A 192 2.44 -19.39 -11.23
CA GLU A 192 1.30 -19.61 -12.12
C GLU A 192 0.79 -18.27 -12.67
N THR A 193 0.65 -17.27 -11.80
CA THR A 193 0.31 -15.90 -12.19
C THR A 193 1.35 -15.32 -13.16
N ILE A 194 2.65 -15.50 -12.89
CA ILE A 194 3.72 -15.07 -13.79
C ILE A 194 3.58 -15.74 -15.16
N ALA A 195 3.34 -17.05 -15.22
CA ALA A 195 3.20 -17.77 -16.48
C ALA A 195 1.99 -17.27 -17.30
N LYS A 196 0.85 -17.01 -16.65
CA LYS A 196 -0.35 -16.48 -17.32
C LYS A 196 -0.11 -15.08 -17.90
N LEU A 197 0.44 -14.16 -17.09
CA LEU A 197 0.74 -12.80 -17.53
C LEU A 197 1.81 -12.78 -18.63
N ALA A 198 2.80 -13.67 -18.58
CA ALA A 198 3.80 -13.79 -19.64
C ALA A 198 3.18 -14.22 -20.98
N GLN A 199 2.23 -15.17 -20.97
CA GLN A 199 1.53 -15.58 -22.18
C GLN A 199 0.66 -14.46 -22.77
N GLU A 200 -0.05 -13.70 -21.92
CA GLU A 200 -0.83 -12.54 -22.35
C GLU A 200 0.08 -11.42 -22.89
N GLY A 201 1.18 -11.14 -22.19
CA GLY A 201 2.18 -10.17 -22.62
C GLY A 201 2.84 -10.52 -23.95
N LEU A 202 3.16 -11.80 -24.16
CA LEU A 202 3.70 -12.27 -25.44
C LEU A 202 2.73 -12.02 -26.60
N LYS A 203 1.44 -12.38 -26.42
CA LYS A 203 0.40 -12.11 -27.42
C LYS A 203 0.25 -10.61 -27.69
N HIS A 204 0.34 -9.79 -26.65
CA HIS A 204 0.26 -8.34 -26.79
C HIS A 204 1.43 -7.79 -27.61
N ILE A 205 2.66 -8.19 -27.30
CA ILE A 205 3.87 -7.74 -28.00
C ILE A 205 3.86 -8.16 -29.47
N GLN A 206 3.51 -9.41 -29.76
CA GLN A 206 3.49 -9.94 -31.13
C GLN A 206 2.48 -9.22 -32.04
N ASN A 207 1.44 -8.61 -31.47
CA ASN A 207 0.42 -7.87 -32.21
C ASN A 207 0.68 -6.35 -32.24
N SER A 208 1.69 -5.86 -31.52
CA SER A 208 1.97 -4.43 -31.40
C SER A 208 3.04 -3.98 -32.39
N THR A 209 2.82 -2.79 -32.98
CA THR A 209 3.82 -2.10 -33.82
C THR A 209 4.49 -0.94 -33.10
N SER A 210 4.20 -0.72 -31.81
CA SER A 210 4.69 0.45 -31.06
C SER A 210 6.08 0.25 -30.45
N TYR A 211 6.63 -0.96 -30.45
CA TYR A 211 7.93 -1.24 -29.84
C TYR A 211 9.10 -0.80 -30.73
N PRO A 212 10.15 -0.18 -30.14
CA PRO A 212 11.37 0.13 -30.88
C PRO A 212 12.01 -1.11 -31.49
N THR A 213 12.44 -1.00 -32.75
CA THR A 213 13.13 -2.09 -33.44
C THR A 213 14.64 -1.95 -33.30
N ALA A 214 15.32 -3.04 -32.91
CA ALA A 214 16.76 -3.15 -32.96
C ALA A 214 17.19 -4.07 -34.12
N SER A 215 18.30 -3.74 -34.79
CA SER A 215 18.89 -4.58 -35.83
C SER A 215 20.19 -5.19 -35.33
N PHE A 216 20.33 -6.50 -35.49
CA PHE A 216 21.53 -7.24 -35.13
C PHE A 216 22.21 -7.77 -36.40
N PRO A 217 23.55 -7.62 -36.55
CA PRO A 217 24.26 -8.14 -37.71
C PRO A 217 24.35 -9.67 -37.75
N ALA A 218 24.17 -10.33 -36.59
CA ALA A 218 24.08 -11.77 -36.45
C ALA A 218 22.68 -12.18 -35.96
N ASN A 219 22.28 -13.42 -36.23
CA ASN A 219 21.02 -13.96 -35.75
C ASN A 219 20.96 -13.97 -34.22
N VAL A 220 19.80 -13.63 -33.68
CA VAL A 220 19.49 -13.77 -32.24
C VAL A 220 18.97 -15.18 -32.00
N VAL A 221 19.52 -15.88 -31.02
CA VAL A 221 19.08 -17.20 -30.57
C VAL A 221 17.79 -17.03 -29.79
N LEU A 222 16.73 -17.74 -30.18
CA LEU A 222 15.40 -17.61 -29.59
C LEU A 222 14.98 -18.90 -28.87
N ASN A 223 14.11 -18.78 -27.88
CA ASN A 223 13.42 -19.90 -27.26
C ASN A 223 12.23 -20.38 -28.13
N LYS A 224 11.50 -21.39 -27.65
CA LYS A 224 10.31 -21.96 -28.34
C LYS A 224 9.18 -20.96 -28.59
N ASP A 225 9.14 -19.87 -27.83
CA ASP A 225 8.13 -18.81 -27.91
C ASP A 225 8.59 -17.63 -28.79
N ASN A 226 9.72 -17.80 -29.51
CA ASN A 226 10.39 -16.80 -30.34
C ASN A 226 10.88 -15.56 -29.55
N CYS A 227 11.33 -15.76 -28.30
CA CYS A 227 11.85 -14.70 -27.44
C CYS A 227 13.30 -14.97 -27.00
N SER A 228 14.02 -13.89 -26.66
CA SER A 228 15.34 -13.92 -26.04
C SER A 228 15.53 -12.70 -25.15
N LEU A 229 16.26 -12.87 -24.05
CA LEU A 229 16.84 -11.74 -23.32
C LEU A 229 18.26 -11.52 -23.84
N VAL A 230 18.54 -10.32 -24.34
CA VAL A 230 19.85 -9.98 -24.92
C VAL A 230 20.57 -9.03 -23.96
N LEU A 231 21.73 -9.46 -23.44
CA LEU A 231 22.60 -8.61 -22.64
C LEU A 231 23.49 -7.79 -23.58
N ILE A 232 23.40 -6.47 -23.48
CA ILE A 232 24.22 -5.54 -24.27
C ILE A 232 25.16 -4.75 -23.38
N SER A 233 26.34 -4.40 -23.91
CA SER A 233 27.30 -3.52 -23.27
C SER A 233 27.77 -2.44 -24.23
N LYS A 234 27.91 -1.21 -23.72
CA LYS A 234 28.44 -0.09 -24.51
C LYS A 234 29.96 -0.18 -24.53
N THR A 235 30.52 -0.35 -25.72
CA THR A 235 31.97 -0.41 -25.95
C THR A 235 32.63 0.97 -25.80
N HIS A 236 33.95 1.00 -25.68
CA HIS A 236 34.75 2.23 -25.63
C HIS A 236 34.55 3.14 -26.86
N ASN A 237 34.19 2.57 -28.02
CA ASN A 237 33.88 3.31 -29.24
C ASN A 237 32.43 3.80 -29.32
N GLY A 238 31.65 3.63 -28.26
CA GLY A 238 30.24 4.04 -28.18
C GLY A 238 29.25 3.10 -28.87
N GLN A 239 29.71 2.02 -29.53
CA GLN A 239 28.85 0.99 -30.11
C GLN A 239 28.36 0.00 -29.05
N TYR A 240 27.18 -0.59 -29.26
CA TYR A 240 26.67 -1.66 -28.40
C TYR A 240 27.13 -3.02 -28.91
N ALA A 241 27.74 -3.81 -28.03
CA ALA A 241 28.08 -5.21 -28.28
C ALA A 241 27.08 -6.12 -27.57
N VAL A 242 26.66 -7.19 -28.25
CA VAL A 242 25.91 -8.28 -27.63
C VAL A 242 26.89 -9.13 -26.81
N VAL A 243 26.69 -9.17 -25.49
CA VAL A 243 27.53 -9.89 -24.54
C VAL A 243 27.04 -11.31 -24.33
N ASP A 244 25.71 -11.48 -24.23
CA ASP A 244 25.07 -12.78 -23.98
C ASP A 244 23.64 -12.80 -24.54
N GLN A 245 23.12 -14.01 -24.77
CA GLN A 245 21.76 -14.27 -25.23
C GLN A 245 21.15 -15.40 -24.40
N ILE A 246 20.15 -15.05 -23.59
CA ILE A 246 19.53 -15.95 -22.62
C ILE A 246 18.18 -16.41 -23.18
N THR A 247 18.04 -17.73 -23.36
CA THR A 247 16.81 -18.40 -23.85
C THR A 247 16.03 -19.10 -22.74
N ASP A 248 16.43 -18.89 -21.48
CA ASP A 248 15.75 -19.46 -20.31
C ASP A 248 14.30 -18.97 -20.24
N THR A 249 13.36 -19.92 -20.27
CA THR A 249 11.93 -19.62 -20.34
C THR A 249 11.41 -19.00 -19.04
N ALA A 250 11.99 -19.33 -17.87
CA ALA A 250 11.54 -18.77 -16.61
C ALA A 250 11.93 -17.29 -16.48
N LEU A 251 13.16 -16.93 -16.83
CA LEU A 251 13.64 -15.55 -16.86
C LEU A 251 12.92 -14.70 -17.91
N ILE A 252 12.68 -15.26 -19.10
CA ILE A 252 11.88 -14.61 -20.16
C ILE A 252 10.45 -14.36 -19.65
N ASN A 253 9.80 -15.37 -19.06
CA ASN A 253 8.44 -15.21 -18.53
C ASN A 253 8.37 -14.17 -17.41
N GLN A 254 9.35 -14.15 -16.50
CA GLN A 254 9.39 -13.13 -15.45
C GLN A 254 9.51 -11.72 -16.04
N SER A 255 10.33 -11.56 -17.08
CA SER A 255 10.55 -10.26 -17.74
C SER A 255 9.31 -9.80 -18.52
N LEU A 256 8.69 -10.71 -19.29
CA LEU A 256 7.44 -10.45 -20.02
C LEU A 256 6.28 -10.11 -19.07
N ALA A 257 6.11 -10.90 -18.01
CA ALA A 257 5.07 -10.65 -17.01
C ALA A 257 5.26 -9.28 -16.34
N LYS A 258 6.50 -8.95 -15.94
CA LYS A 258 6.83 -7.64 -15.35
C LYS A 258 6.54 -6.50 -16.32
N GLN A 259 6.98 -6.61 -17.57
CA GLN A 259 6.77 -5.58 -18.59
C GLN A 259 5.27 -5.38 -18.87
N TYR A 260 4.54 -6.48 -19.10
CA TYR A 260 3.13 -6.43 -19.46
C TYR A 260 2.24 -5.96 -18.29
N SER A 261 2.48 -6.48 -17.08
CA SER A 261 1.74 -6.09 -15.89
C SER A 261 1.99 -4.64 -15.49
N GLY A 262 3.22 -4.15 -15.72
CA GLY A 262 3.64 -2.82 -15.32
C GLY A 262 3.31 -1.69 -16.30
N ASP A 263 2.67 -2.02 -17.43
CA ASP A 263 2.29 -1.04 -18.44
C ASP A 263 1.03 -0.26 -18.00
N PHE A 264 1.20 1.03 -17.70
CA PHE A 264 0.08 1.93 -17.36
C PHE A 264 -0.96 2.02 -18.47
N SER A 265 -0.54 1.92 -19.75
CA SER A 265 -1.46 2.03 -20.89
C SER A 265 -2.47 0.90 -20.96
N SER A 266 -2.22 -0.14 -20.19
CA SER A 266 -3.00 -1.35 -20.12
C SER A 266 -4.08 -1.29 -19.03
N PHE A 267 -4.08 -0.26 -18.19
CA PHE A 267 -5.09 -0.02 -17.15
C PHE A 267 -6.33 0.70 -17.74
N PRO A 268 -7.55 0.49 -17.21
CA PRO A 268 -8.75 1.16 -17.71
C PRO A 268 -8.58 2.67 -17.76
N LYS A 269 -8.97 3.33 -18.86
CA LYS A 269 -8.65 4.74 -19.12
C LYS A 269 -9.08 5.67 -17.98
N SER A 270 -10.27 5.43 -17.42
CA SER A 270 -10.83 6.20 -16.32
C SER A 270 -10.00 6.10 -15.03
N LEU A 271 -9.46 4.92 -14.74
CA LEU A 271 -8.60 4.67 -13.59
C LEU A 271 -7.13 4.99 -13.85
N ARG A 272 -6.72 5.01 -15.12
CA ARG A 272 -5.34 5.29 -15.53
C ARG A 272 -4.90 6.68 -15.13
N VAL A 273 -5.75 7.69 -15.32
CA VAL A 273 -5.41 9.07 -14.89
C VAL A 273 -5.16 9.09 -13.38
N ILE A 274 -6.02 8.45 -12.58
CA ILE A 274 -5.85 8.33 -11.13
C ILE A 274 -4.55 7.59 -10.78
N ALA A 275 -4.25 6.48 -11.46
CA ALA A 275 -3.05 5.69 -11.20
C ALA A 275 -1.77 6.45 -11.53
N GLU A 276 -1.70 7.10 -12.69
CA GLU A 276 -0.57 7.93 -13.12
C GLU A 276 -0.37 9.13 -12.16
N THR A 277 -1.45 9.79 -11.73
CA THR A 277 -1.41 10.87 -10.74
C THR A 277 -0.92 10.39 -9.37
N VAL A 278 -1.46 9.28 -8.85
CA VAL A 278 -1.10 8.75 -7.53
C VAL A 278 0.33 8.18 -7.51
N ALA A 279 0.80 7.64 -8.64
CA ALA A 279 2.15 7.09 -8.74
C ALA A 279 3.24 8.12 -8.40
N THR A 280 3.06 9.41 -8.75
CA THR A 280 4.05 10.48 -8.48
C THR A 280 4.34 10.67 -6.98
N GLN A 281 3.43 10.22 -6.11
CA GLN A 281 3.56 10.34 -4.65
C GLN A 281 3.51 8.98 -3.95
N CYS A 282 3.64 7.88 -4.69
CA CYS A 282 3.61 6.52 -4.16
C CYS A 282 5.02 5.92 -4.11
N LEU A 283 5.31 5.13 -3.07
CA LEU A 283 6.58 4.40 -3.02
C LEU A 283 6.58 3.26 -4.03
N PRO A 284 7.73 2.96 -4.68
CA PRO A 284 7.87 1.73 -5.43
C PRO A 284 7.75 0.51 -4.50
N ASN A 285 7.30 -0.61 -5.04
CA ASN A 285 7.09 -1.88 -4.31
C ASN A 285 8.27 -2.27 -3.39
N SER A 286 9.50 -2.04 -3.87
CA SER A 286 10.74 -2.35 -3.14
C SER A 286 10.90 -1.56 -1.85
N LEU A 287 10.30 -0.36 -1.75
CA LEU A 287 10.34 0.52 -0.58
C LEU A 287 9.05 0.52 0.23
N GLN A 288 8.04 -0.25 -0.14
CA GLN A 288 6.74 -0.22 0.51
C GLN A 288 6.81 -0.50 2.02
N HIS A 289 7.75 -1.34 2.46
CA HIS A 289 8.04 -1.62 3.87
C HIS A 289 8.51 -0.40 4.68
N THR A 290 8.97 0.66 4.01
CA THR A 290 9.43 1.92 4.60
C THR A 290 8.42 3.05 4.50
N TYR A 291 7.16 2.77 4.10
CA TYR A 291 6.12 3.78 3.91
C TYR A 291 5.92 4.72 5.12
N MET A 292 6.08 4.21 6.35
CA MET A 292 6.05 5.01 7.58
C MET A 292 7.04 6.19 7.59
N HIS A 293 8.07 6.16 6.74
CA HIS A 293 9.02 7.25 6.59
C HIS A 293 8.48 8.45 5.80
N LEU A 294 7.40 8.27 5.05
CA LEU A 294 6.72 9.34 4.33
C LEU A 294 5.66 10.08 5.15
N ILE A 295 5.23 9.48 6.27
CA ILE A 295 4.20 10.04 7.12
C ILE A 295 4.78 11.22 7.93
N GLU A 296 4.11 12.38 7.85
CA GLU A 296 4.51 13.63 8.49
C GLU A 296 3.48 14.06 9.56
N GLU A 297 3.93 14.73 10.61
CA GLU A 297 3.05 15.33 11.62
C GLU A 297 2.63 16.73 11.16
N ALA A 298 1.32 17.02 11.20
CA ALA A 298 0.79 18.37 10.96
C ALA A 298 0.83 19.24 12.24
N GLY A 299 0.87 18.60 13.41
CA GLY A 299 0.88 19.24 14.72
C GLY A 299 -0.33 18.87 15.58
N LYS A 300 -0.51 19.60 16.69
CA LYS A 300 -1.69 19.50 17.55
C LYS A 300 -2.73 20.53 17.11
N PHE A 301 -3.98 20.11 17.01
CA PHE A 301 -5.11 20.96 16.64
C PHE A 301 -5.80 21.52 17.90
N GLU A 302 -6.82 22.38 17.71
CA GLU A 302 -7.52 23.07 18.80
C GLU A 302 -8.19 22.11 19.80
N ASP A 303 -8.56 20.92 19.34
CA ASP A 303 -9.07 19.81 20.14
C ASP A 303 -7.99 19.10 20.99
N GLY A 304 -6.72 19.49 20.83
CA GLY A 304 -5.58 18.86 21.47
C GLY A 304 -5.09 17.59 20.80
N GLU A 305 -5.77 17.12 19.76
CA GLU A 305 -5.43 15.90 19.02
C GLU A 305 -4.27 16.15 18.07
N LYS A 306 -3.36 15.17 18.01
CA LYS A 306 -2.28 15.18 17.03
C LYS A 306 -2.84 14.70 15.70
N ARG A 307 -2.61 15.47 14.64
CA ARG A 307 -3.01 15.07 13.30
C ARG A 307 -1.78 14.99 12.39
N HIS A 308 -1.90 14.15 11.37
CA HIS A 308 -0.88 13.96 10.35
C HIS A 308 -1.26 14.70 9.08
N ILE A 309 -0.23 15.07 8.31
CA ILE A 309 -0.41 15.51 6.93
C ILE A 309 -0.95 14.32 6.14
N ALA A 310 -2.06 14.52 5.44
CA ALA A 310 -2.74 13.45 4.70
C ALA A 310 -2.84 13.82 3.23
N ARG A 311 -2.52 12.85 2.35
CA ARG A 311 -2.66 12.99 0.89
C ARG A 311 -4.12 12.82 0.50
N ARG A 312 -4.61 13.74 -0.33
CA ARG A 312 -5.99 13.75 -0.85
C ARG A 312 -5.94 13.89 -2.37
N LEU A 313 -6.68 13.04 -3.06
CA LEU A 313 -6.94 13.18 -4.49
C LEU A 313 -8.36 13.71 -4.65
N ILE A 314 -8.51 14.82 -5.37
CA ILE A 314 -9.82 15.36 -5.73
C ILE A 314 -9.94 15.50 -7.24
N TYR A 315 -11.17 15.51 -7.74
CA TYR A 315 -11.55 15.95 -9.07
C TYR A 315 -12.26 17.30 -8.96
N LYS A 316 -11.63 18.34 -9.52
CA LYS A 316 -12.16 19.71 -9.58
C LYS A 316 -13.14 19.80 -10.75
N SER A 317 -14.44 19.67 -10.48
CA SER A 317 -15.41 19.45 -11.56
C SER A 317 -15.50 20.63 -12.54
N SER A 318 -15.44 21.86 -12.01
CA SER A 318 -15.48 23.09 -12.82
C SER A 318 -14.28 23.25 -13.78
N GLU A 319 -13.17 22.61 -13.49
CA GLU A 319 -11.92 22.68 -14.27
C GLU A 319 -11.67 21.40 -15.07
N GLY A 320 -12.42 20.32 -14.78
CA GLY A 320 -12.26 19.01 -15.39
C GLY A 320 -10.90 18.37 -15.13
N GLN A 321 -10.31 18.56 -13.95
CA GLN A 321 -8.96 18.10 -13.63
C GLN A 321 -8.84 17.47 -12.24
N PHE A 322 -7.87 16.58 -12.08
CA PHE A 322 -7.51 15.99 -10.80
C PHE A 322 -6.42 16.82 -10.11
N LEU A 323 -6.52 16.95 -8.79
CA LEU A 323 -5.53 17.55 -7.91
C LEU A 323 -5.15 16.55 -6.81
N LEU A 324 -3.88 16.09 -6.84
CA LEU A 324 -3.28 15.29 -5.76
C LEU A 324 -2.29 16.14 -4.99
N SER A 325 -2.58 16.35 -3.72
CA SER A 325 -1.71 17.06 -2.80
C SER A 325 -2.16 16.79 -1.37
N SER A 326 -1.51 17.44 -0.40
CA SER A 326 -1.78 17.20 1.01
C SER A 326 -2.72 18.24 1.61
N ILE A 327 -3.48 17.80 2.61
CA ILE A 327 -4.18 18.67 3.55
C ILE A 327 -3.33 18.88 4.81
N ARG A 328 -3.67 19.91 5.61
CA ARG A 328 -3.01 20.23 6.89
C ARG A 328 -1.53 20.63 6.76
N THR A 329 -1.17 21.21 5.62
CA THR A 329 0.14 21.82 5.34
C THR A 329 -0.03 23.02 4.40
N ASP A 330 0.96 23.90 4.35
CA ASP A 330 0.98 25.06 3.45
C ASP A 330 1.78 24.79 2.17
N SER A 331 2.51 23.67 2.11
CA SER A 331 3.27 23.23 0.93
C SER A 331 3.49 21.73 0.94
N CYS A 332 3.50 21.14 -0.24
CA CYS A 332 3.83 19.74 -0.49
C CYS A 332 4.08 19.53 -1.99
N LEU A 333 4.45 18.31 -2.36
CA LEU A 333 4.37 17.87 -3.74
C LEU A 333 2.92 17.98 -4.24
N VAL A 334 2.71 18.63 -5.39
CA VAL A 334 1.40 18.75 -6.02
C VAL A 334 1.44 18.13 -7.40
N THR A 335 0.45 17.32 -7.74
CA THR A 335 0.25 16.79 -9.10
C THR A 335 -1.13 17.21 -9.58
N VAL A 336 -1.15 17.95 -10.69
CA VAL A 336 -2.37 18.31 -11.42
C VAL A 336 -2.41 17.43 -12.67
N ALA A 337 -3.55 16.81 -12.93
CA ALA A 337 -3.76 16.00 -14.13
C ALA A 337 -5.05 16.39 -14.83
N LYS A 338 -4.95 16.77 -16.09
CA LYS A 338 -6.08 17.09 -16.95
C LYS A 338 -6.31 15.94 -17.94
N PRO A 339 -7.36 15.12 -17.74
CA PRO A 339 -7.78 14.12 -18.71
C PRO A 339 -7.94 14.70 -20.11
N LYS A 340 -7.48 13.97 -21.14
CA LYS A 340 -7.72 14.31 -22.54
C LYS A 340 -9.12 13.93 -23.02
N GLU A 341 -9.67 12.91 -22.38
CA GLU A 341 -11.03 12.42 -22.58
C GLU A 341 -11.77 12.50 -21.24
N GLN A 342 -13.10 12.59 -21.27
CA GLN A 342 -13.89 12.53 -20.05
C GLN A 342 -13.69 11.18 -19.36
N VAL A 343 -13.46 11.20 -18.05
CA VAL A 343 -13.23 9.98 -17.24
C VAL A 343 -14.21 9.82 -16.09
N ILE A 344 -15.05 10.83 -15.84
CA ILE A 344 -16.07 10.84 -14.81
C ILE A 344 -17.32 11.54 -15.33
N GLU A 345 -18.49 11.02 -14.97
CA GLU A 345 -19.77 11.64 -15.29
C GLU A 345 -19.89 13.01 -14.60
N GLU A 346 -20.38 14.01 -15.33
CA GLU A 346 -20.37 15.41 -14.88
C GLU A 346 -21.24 15.64 -13.64
N VAL A 347 -20.73 16.48 -12.73
CA VAL A 347 -21.42 16.97 -11.53
C VAL A 347 -21.07 18.43 -11.27
N ASP A 348 -21.85 19.16 -10.49
CA ASP A 348 -21.62 20.58 -10.17
C ASP A 348 -20.81 20.81 -8.88
N TYR A 349 -20.28 19.75 -8.29
CA TYR A 349 -19.45 19.76 -7.09
C TYR A 349 -18.15 18.97 -7.28
N ASP A 350 -17.17 19.21 -6.41
CA ASP A 350 -15.91 18.46 -6.44
C ASP A 350 -16.06 17.09 -5.79
N LEU A 351 -15.31 16.13 -6.32
CA LEU A 351 -15.30 14.75 -5.84
C LEU A 351 -13.95 14.44 -5.20
N GLN A 352 -13.95 13.68 -4.12
CA GLN A 352 -12.73 13.17 -3.48
C GLN A 352 -12.66 11.65 -3.62
N LEU A 353 -11.46 11.15 -3.93
CA LEU A 353 -11.19 9.71 -3.85
C LEU A 353 -11.19 9.30 -2.38
N SER A 354 -11.97 8.28 -2.02
CA SER A 354 -11.99 7.78 -0.65
C SER A 354 -10.59 7.32 -0.22
N SER A 355 -10.19 7.64 1.02
CA SER A 355 -8.87 7.25 1.53
C SER A 355 -8.65 5.73 1.51
N VAL A 356 -9.72 4.94 1.66
CA VAL A 356 -9.68 3.48 1.56
C VAL A 356 -9.37 3.05 0.12
N ALA A 357 -10.08 3.60 -0.87
CA ALA A 357 -9.83 3.31 -2.28
C ALA A 357 -8.41 3.68 -2.70
N ARG A 358 -7.92 4.86 -2.30
CA ARG A 358 -6.53 5.29 -2.55
C ARG A 358 -5.53 4.27 -2.00
N ARG A 359 -5.69 3.85 -0.74
CA ARG A 359 -4.79 2.90 -0.07
C ARG A 359 -4.79 1.54 -0.76
N ASP A 360 -5.96 1.03 -1.13
CA ASP A 360 -6.06 -0.26 -1.83
C ASP A 360 -5.44 -0.20 -3.22
N LEU A 361 -5.70 0.87 -3.99
CA LEU A 361 -5.05 1.08 -5.29
C LEU A 361 -3.53 1.18 -5.16
N GLU A 362 -3.02 1.98 -4.21
CA GLU A 362 -1.58 2.10 -3.95
C GLU A 362 -0.95 0.75 -3.64
N LEU A 363 -1.54 0.00 -2.70
CA LEU A 363 -0.97 -1.24 -2.20
C LEU A 363 -1.04 -2.38 -3.21
N LYS A 364 -2.18 -2.53 -3.89
CA LYS A 364 -2.48 -3.72 -4.70
C LYS A 364 -2.16 -3.53 -6.17
N VAL A 365 -2.14 -2.29 -6.67
CA VAL A 365 -2.05 -2.00 -8.11
C VAL A 365 -0.85 -1.09 -8.44
N ILE A 366 -0.80 0.12 -7.86
CA ILE A 366 0.10 1.19 -8.32
C ILE A 366 1.54 0.99 -7.84
N SER A 367 1.77 0.73 -6.55
CA SER A 367 3.11 0.45 -6.02
C SER A 367 3.74 -0.82 -6.63
N PRO A 368 3.03 -1.97 -6.70
CA PRO A 368 3.58 -3.20 -7.28
C PRO A 368 3.57 -3.23 -8.82
N ARG A 369 2.96 -2.25 -9.50
CA ARG A 369 2.82 -2.20 -10.96
C ARG A 369 2.07 -3.43 -11.49
N MET A 370 0.90 -3.65 -10.90
CA MET A 370 0.01 -4.78 -11.15
C MET A 370 -1.27 -4.35 -11.87
N PHE A 371 -1.13 -3.55 -12.93
CA PHE A 371 -2.27 -2.97 -13.64
C PHE A 371 -3.14 -4.03 -14.34
N LYS A 372 -2.56 -5.17 -14.73
CA LYS A 372 -3.28 -6.31 -15.32
C LYS A 372 -3.77 -7.36 -14.33
N SER A 373 -3.46 -7.22 -13.05
CA SER A 373 -3.95 -8.14 -12.02
C SER A 373 -5.42 -7.89 -11.66
N TYR A 374 -5.98 -6.75 -12.07
CA TYR A 374 -7.36 -6.37 -11.83
C TYR A 374 -8.02 -5.91 -13.13
N LYS A 375 -9.34 -6.11 -13.23
CA LYS A 375 -10.18 -5.62 -14.33
C LYS A 375 -11.44 -4.98 -13.78
N LEU A 376 -12.12 -4.16 -14.57
CA LEU A 376 -13.42 -3.63 -14.16
C LEU A 376 -14.46 -4.75 -14.05
N GLU A 377 -15.28 -4.69 -13.01
CA GLU A 377 -16.50 -5.51 -12.86
C GLU A 377 -17.59 -4.91 -13.74
N ASP A 378 -18.15 -5.74 -14.63
CA ASP A 378 -19.31 -5.42 -15.47
C ASP A 378 -19.20 -4.17 -16.38
N LEU A 379 -17.97 -3.68 -16.62
CA LEU A 379 -17.66 -2.52 -17.46
C LEU A 379 -16.47 -2.80 -18.40
N ASP A 380 -16.40 -2.08 -19.52
CA ASP A 380 -15.31 -2.08 -20.50
C ASP A 380 -14.18 -1.13 -20.06
N ASP A 381 -12.96 -1.36 -20.54
CA ASP A 381 -11.77 -0.54 -20.22
C ASP A 381 -11.90 0.95 -20.61
N LYS A 382 -12.89 1.28 -21.45
CA LYS A 382 -13.22 2.65 -21.89
C LYS A 382 -14.28 3.34 -21.03
N ASP A 383 -14.93 2.61 -20.13
CA ASP A 383 -16.01 3.17 -19.33
C ASP A 383 -15.47 4.18 -18.30
N ILE A 384 -16.28 5.21 -18.07
CA ILE A 384 -16.00 6.30 -17.14
C ILE A 384 -16.60 5.99 -15.76
N PHE A 385 -16.21 6.74 -14.73
CA PHE A 385 -16.88 6.68 -13.43
C PHE A 385 -18.35 7.12 -13.57
N PRO A 386 -19.34 6.23 -13.35
CA PRO A 386 -20.75 6.57 -13.48
C PRO A 386 -21.29 7.23 -12.21
N ALA A 387 -22.22 8.17 -12.34
CA ALA A 387 -22.85 8.92 -11.24
C ALA A 387 -23.99 8.15 -10.54
N ASN A 388 -24.14 6.85 -10.81
CA ASN A 388 -25.27 6.03 -10.38
C ASN A 388 -24.93 5.12 -9.19
N GLY A 389 -23.91 5.48 -8.40
CA GLY A 389 -23.55 4.71 -7.20
C GLY A 389 -24.72 4.69 -6.21
N THR A 390 -25.14 3.50 -5.76
CA THR A 390 -26.27 3.35 -4.83
C THR A 390 -25.97 3.90 -3.43
N SER A 391 -24.72 4.23 -3.13
CA SER A 391 -24.27 4.69 -1.80
C SER A 391 -23.21 5.81 -1.86
N PHE A 392 -22.72 6.15 -3.05
CA PHE A 392 -21.65 7.13 -3.28
C PHE A 392 -21.93 7.83 -4.60
N SER A 393 -21.47 9.08 -4.78
CA SER A 393 -21.69 9.81 -6.05
C SER A 393 -21.19 9.02 -7.25
N HIS A 394 -19.96 8.49 -7.21
CA HIS A 394 -19.41 7.69 -8.31
C HIS A 394 -18.61 6.49 -7.81
N GLN A 395 -18.77 5.35 -8.47
CA GLN A 395 -18.11 4.11 -8.08
C GLN A 395 -17.69 3.28 -9.29
N LEU A 396 -16.46 2.76 -9.24
CA LEU A 396 -16.00 1.64 -10.05
C LEU A 396 -15.58 0.49 -9.14
N VAL A 397 -15.76 -0.74 -9.60
CA VAL A 397 -15.29 -1.93 -8.88
C VAL A 397 -14.26 -2.64 -9.74
N LEU A 398 -13.09 -2.86 -9.16
CA LEU A 398 -12.04 -3.68 -9.75
C LEU A 398 -12.09 -5.08 -9.13
N GLU A 399 -12.05 -6.10 -9.96
CA GLU A 399 -12.02 -7.50 -9.54
C GLU A 399 -10.69 -8.16 -9.96
N SER A 400 -10.09 -8.92 -9.04
CA SER A 400 -8.86 -9.67 -9.32
C SER A 400 -9.06 -10.68 -10.44
N VAL A 401 -8.07 -10.74 -11.34
CA VAL A 401 -8.02 -11.69 -12.46
C VAL A 401 -7.52 -13.08 -12.02
N ALA A 402 -7.01 -13.20 -10.79
CA ALA A 402 -6.60 -14.47 -10.21
C ALA A 402 -7.82 -15.36 -9.93
N THR A 403 -7.81 -16.57 -10.48
CA THR A 403 -8.91 -17.54 -10.38
C THR A 403 -8.61 -18.59 -9.33
N ASP A 404 -8.76 -18.24 -8.05
CA ASP A 404 -8.80 -19.26 -7.01
C ASP A 404 -10.25 -19.72 -6.84
N LYS A 405 -10.55 -20.96 -7.27
CA LYS A 405 -11.93 -21.45 -7.48
C LYS A 405 -12.78 -21.50 -6.20
N ASP A 406 -12.13 -21.46 -5.04
CA ASP A 406 -12.77 -21.60 -3.73
C ASP A 406 -12.68 -20.34 -2.83
N SER A 407 -12.10 -19.23 -3.30
CA SER A 407 -11.99 -17.99 -2.52
C SER A 407 -12.90 -16.88 -3.06
N LYS A 408 -13.42 -16.03 -2.16
CA LYS A 408 -14.05 -14.77 -2.58
C LYS A 408 -13.02 -13.98 -3.38
N LYS A 409 -13.35 -13.66 -4.63
CA LYS A 409 -12.48 -12.84 -5.48
C LYS A 409 -12.14 -11.54 -4.77
N ASP A 410 -10.85 -11.20 -4.74
CA ASP A 410 -10.39 -9.94 -4.17
C ASP A 410 -10.91 -8.77 -5.02
N ARG A 411 -11.44 -7.74 -4.36
CA ARG A 411 -12.09 -6.60 -4.99
C ARG A 411 -11.53 -5.30 -4.44
N ILE A 412 -11.52 -4.26 -5.27
CA ILE A 412 -11.19 -2.89 -4.89
C ILE A 412 -12.36 -2.01 -5.30
N ASN A 413 -13.04 -1.41 -4.32
CA ASN A 413 -14.08 -0.41 -4.58
C ASN A 413 -13.40 0.95 -4.73
N VAL A 414 -13.38 1.48 -5.95
CA VAL A 414 -12.84 2.80 -6.24
C VAL A 414 -13.99 3.80 -6.19
N ILE A 415 -14.02 4.59 -5.12
CA ILE A 415 -15.14 5.47 -4.79
C ILE A 415 -14.68 6.93 -4.86
N MET A 416 -15.38 7.71 -5.68
CA MET A 416 -15.26 9.15 -5.77
C MET A 416 -16.55 9.77 -5.25
N ASP A 417 -16.49 10.62 -4.23
CA ASP A 417 -17.71 11.14 -3.60
C ASP A 417 -17.56 12.59 -3.14
N ALA A 418 -18.68 13.25 -2.85
CA ALA A 418 -18.69 14.57 -2.23
C ALA A 418 -18.10 14.54 -0.81
N GLU A 419 -17.68 15.69 -0.30
CA GLU A 419 -17.29 15.81 1.11
C GLU A 419 -18.53 15.86 2.02
N LEU A 420 -18.71 14.82 2.85
CA LEU A 420 -19.91 14.61 3.69
C LEU A 420 -20.12 15.64 4.81
N THR A 421 -19.06 16.23 5.39
CA THR A 421 -19.20 16.98 6.66
C THR A 421 -19.12 18.49 6.50
N LYS A 422 -20.05 19.22 7.13
CA LYS A 422 -19.96 20.69 7.27
C LYS A 422 -18.85 21.15 8.23
N ALA A 423 -18.38 20.27 9.13
CA ALA A 423 -17.65 20.67 10.34
C ALA A 423 -16.15 20.98 10.17
N GLU A 424 -15.44 20.46 9.17
CA GLU A 424 -14.09 20.95 8.85
C GLU A 424 -13.72 20.54 7.41
N SER A 425 -13.92 21.42 6.42
CA SER A 425 -13.26 21.20 5.13
C SER A 425 -11.79 21.54 5.30
N PHE A 426 -10.92 20.54 5.20
CA PHE A 426 -9.50 20.83 5.18
C PHE A 426 -9.14 21.39 3.81
N ARG A 427 -8.69 22.65 3.81
CA ARG A 427 -8.08 23.23 2.63
C ARG A 427 -6.88 22.38 2.20
N GLN A 428 -6.85 22.04 0.93
CA GLN A 428 -5.81 21.23 0.29
C GLN A 428 -4.81 22.17 -0.38
N VAL A 429 -3.52 21.81 -0.41
CA VAL A 429 -2.52 22.63 -1.12
C VAL A 429 -2.82 22.64 -2.62
N ASP A 430 -2.85 23.82 -3.22
CA ASP A 430 -2.95 24.01 -4.67
C ASP A 430 -1.83 24.94 -5.13
N VAL A 431 -1.74 25.20 -6.43
CA VAL A 431 -0.71 26.06 -7.02
C VAL A 431 -1.28 27.46 -7.22
N ALA A 432 -0.46 28.48 -6.98
CA ALA A 432 -0.84 29.87 -7.28
C ALA A 432 -0.95 30.08 -8.80
N ASP A 433 -1.72 31.08 -9.23
CA ASP A 433 -1.73 31.48 -10.65
C ASP A 433 -0.31 31.87 -11.12
N LEU A 434 0.17 31.18 -12.15
CA LEU A 434 1.51 31.34 -12.73
C LEU A 434 1.53 32.19 -14.00
N ASN A 435 0.39 32.72 -14.47
CA ASN A 435 0.26 33.41 -15.76
C ASN A 435 1.26 34.57 -15.99
N ASN A 436 1.83 35.15 -14.93
CA ASN A 436 2.79 36.26 -14.99
C ASN A 436 4.18 35.93 -14.41
N LYS A 437 4.49 34.65 -14.20
CA LYS A 437 5.77 34.21 -13.61
C LYS A 437 6.66 33.57 -14.66
N ALA A 438 7.72 34.28 -15.04
CA ALA A 438 8.76 33.72 -15.91
C ALA A 438 9.63 32.72 -15.13
N PRO A 439 10.00 31.58 -15.73
CA PRO A 439 10.91 30.64 -15.09
C PRO A 439 12.32 31.23 -14.98
N LEU A 440 12.98 30.97 -13.86
CA LEU A 440 14.39 31.33 -13.61
C LEU A 440 15.33 30.47 -14.47
N TRP A 441 14.90 29.23 -14.77
CA TRP A 441 15.57 28.31 -15.68
C TRP A 441 14.53 27.39 -16.32
N GLU A 442 14.70 27.06 -17.59
CA GLU A 442 13.80 26.17 -18.33
C GLU A 442 14.59 25.30 -19.31
N ARG A 443 14.25 24.01 -19.40
CA ARG A 443 14.69 23.12 -20.48
C ARG A 443 13.61 22.11 -20.85
N THR A 444 13.57 21.80 -22.14
CA THR A 444 12.82 20.67 -22.68
C THR A 444 13.74 19.45 -22.81
N VAL A 445 13.28 18.30 -22.33
CA VAL A 445 14.01 17.02 -22.37
C VAL A 445 13.12 15.93 -22.95
N SER A 446 13.71 14.97 -23.65
CA SER A 446 12.96 13.86 -24.24
C SER A 446 12.52 12.82 -23.19
N PRO A 447 11.52 11.97 -23.49
CA PRO A 447 11.19 10.82 -22.66
C PRO A 447 12.40 9.92 -22.35
N SER A 448 13.29 9.72 -23.32
CA SER A 448 14.51 8.93 -23.14
C SER A 448 15.47 9.54 -22.12
N TRP A 449 15.51 10.87 -22.01
CA TRP A 449 16.32 11.55 -21.00
C TRP A 449 15.79 11.30 -19.59
N ILE A 450 14.47 11.28 -19.41
CA ILE A 450 13.86 10.94 -18.10
C ILE A 450 14.21 9.50 -17.70
N GLN A 451 14.15 8.56 -18.66
CA GLN A 451 14.56 7.17 -18.42
C GLN A 451 16.04 7.06 -18.05
N GLU A 452 16.92 7.80 -18.73
CA GLU A 452 18.35 7.88 -18.39
C GLU A 452 18.56 8.49 -17.00
N PHE A 453 17.88 9.59 -16.68
CA PHE A 453 17.92 10.21 -15.35
C PHE A 453 17.53 9.21 -14.26
N ASN A 454 16.47 8.43 -14.48
CA ASN A 454 16.03 7.41 -13.53
C ASN A 454 17.04 6.28 -13.36
N ALA A 455 17.62 5.78 -14.45
CA ALA A 455 18.64 4.75 -14.42
C ALA A 455 19.94 5.22 -13.73
N CYS A 456 20.33 6.48 -13.94
CA CYS A 456 21.52 7.06 -13.32
C CYS A 456 21.32 7.37 -11.84
N PHE A 457 20.18 7.97 -11.47
CA PHE A 457 19.94 8.48 -10.12
C PHE A 457 18.84 7.71 -9.38
N THR A 458 17.56 7.86 -9.76
CA THR A 458 16.44 7.52 -8.86
C THR A 458 16.38 6.03 -8.53
N ASN A 459 16.63 5.15 -9.49
CA ASN A 459 16.57 3.69 -9.27
C ASN A 459 17.67 3.26 -8.30
N ASN A 460 18.90 3.66 -8.57
CA ASN A 460 20.06 3.38 -7.70
C ASN A 460 19.85 3.98 -6.32
N TRP A 461 19.33 5.21 -6.24
CA TRP A 461 19.06 5.89 -4.98
C TRP A 461 17.98 5.17 -4.18
N VAL A 462 16.87 4.77 -4.81
CA VAL A 462 15.78 3.98 -4.20
C VAL A 462 16.31 2.67 -3.61
N GLU A 463 17.12 1.92 -4.36
CA GLU A 463 17.64 0.62 -3.92
C GLU A 463 18.64 0.71 -2.76
N SER A 464 19.41 1.81 -2.73
CA SER A 464 20.46 2.08 -1.75
C SER A 464 19.98 2.98 -0.60
N HIS A 465 19.91 4.29 -0.83
CA HIS A 465 19.69 5.33 0.17
C HIS A 465 18.21 5.52 0.52
N GLY A 466 17.28 5.18 -0.36
CA GLY A 466 15.84 5.36 -0.16
C GLY A 466 15.30 4.66 1.10
N LYS A 467 15.88 3.51 1.47
CA LYS A 467 15.54 2.77 2.71
C LYS A 467 15.82 3.57 3.99
N HIS A 468 16.65 4.60 3.90
CA HIS A 468 17.14 5.41 5.00
C HIS A 468 16.82 6.89 4.84
N ILE A 469 15.78 7.23 4.07
CA ILE A 469 15.36 8.59 3.69
C ILE A 469 15.21 9.61 4.84
N LYS A 470 15.01 9.16 6.09
CA LYS A 470 14.94 10.03 7.29
C LYS A 470 16.31 10.41 7.87
N ARG A 471 17.42 9.83 7.38
CA ARG A 471 18.76 10.17 7.87
C ARG A 471 19.09 11.60 7.46
N PRO A 472 19.67 12.43 8.35
CA PRO A 472 19.91 13.85 8.07
C PRO A 472 20.64 14.15 6.76
N HIS A 473 21.62 13.32 6.37
CA HIS A 473 22.39 13.47 5.14
C HIS A 473 21.69 12.94 3.86
N GLN A 474 20.46 12.43 3.98
CA GLN A 474 19.67 11.86 2.88
C GLN A 474 18.27 12.50 2.74
N THR A 475 17.85 13.32 3.70
CA THR A 475 16.53 13.95 3.72
C THR A 475 16.37 15.03 2.66
N VAL A 476 17.46 15.76 2.37
CA VAL A 476 17.49 16.88 1.42
C VAL A 476 18.47 16.53 0.29
N LEU A 477 18.03 16.80 -0.94
CA LEU A 477 18.88 16.76 -2.14
C LEU A 477 19.14 18.18 -2.60
N GLU A 478 20.31 18.43 -3.16
CA GLU A 478 20.57 19.62 -3.95
C GLU A 478 20.57 19.28 -5.44
N LEU A 479 19.90 20.12 -6.22
CA LEU A 479 19.82 20.06 -7.67
C LEU A 479 20.56 21.27 -8.24
N GLU A 480 21.59 21.02 -9.04
CA GLU A 480 22.31 22.04 -9.78
C GLU A 480 21.96 21.97 -11.26
N PHE A 481 21.42 23.07 -11.79
CA PHE A 481 21.03 23.19 -13.20
C PHE A 481 22.12 23.91 -13.99
N LYS A 482 23.09 23.16 -14.51
CA LYS A 482 24.19 23.74 -15.29
C LYS A 482 23.82 23.85 -16.76
N ARG A 483 24.71 24.49 -17.51
CA ARG A 483 24.57 24.71 -18.95
C ARG A 483 24.34 23.41 -19.76
N ARG A 484 25.00 22.31 -19.38
CA ARG A 484 24.98 21.01 -20.10
C ARG A 484 24.72 19.80 -19.22
N ILE A 485 24.53 20.00 -17.91
CA ILE A 485 24.23 18.90 -16.99
C ILE A 485 23.18 19.35 -15.98
N VAL A 486 22.29 18.44 -15.60
CA VAL A 486 21.54 18.51 -14.35
C VAL A 486 22.27 17.60 -13.37
N GLN A 487 22.67 18.12 -12.23
CA GLN A 487 23.45 17.39 -11.26
C GLN A 487 22.64 17.22 -9.97
N VAL A 488 22.63 16.01 -9.43
CA VAL A 488 22.01 15.70 -8.15
C VAL A 488 23.08 15.41 -7.11
N ASN A 489 23.07 16.19 -6.03
CA ASN A 489 23.92 15.99 -4.86
C ASN A 489 23.05 15.44 -3.73
N PHE A 490 23.28 14.19 -3.33
CA PHE A 490 22.36 13.46 -2.42
C PHE A 490 23.00 12.99 -1.11
N PHE A 491 24.29 13.30 -0.89
CA PHE A 491 25.00 12.92 0.33
C PHE A 491 25.85 14.07 0.85
N LYS A 492 25.41 14.71 1.93
CA LYS A 492 26.11 15.84 2.57
C LYS A 492 27.02 15.36 3.70
N LYS A 493 28.30 15.74 3.68
CA LYS A 493 29.30 15.44 4.70
C LYS A 493 29.82 16.73 5.34
N GLY A 494 29.16 17.16 6.40
CA GLY A 494 29.44 18.46 7.02
C GLY A 494 28.84 19.60 6.21
N ALA A 495 29.65 20.54 5.74
CA ALA A 495 29.20 21.66 4.90
C ALA A 495 29.17 21.29 3.40
N ASP A 496 29.96 20.31 2.98
CA ASP A 496 30.16 19.97 1.58
C ASP A 496 29.41 18.68 1.18
N TYR A 497 29.10 18.55 -0.11
CA TYR A 497 28.62 17.30 -0.67
C TYR A 497 29.79 16.37 -1.01
N ASP A 498 29.56 15.07 -0.83
CA ASP A 498 30.52 14.07 -1.26
C ASP A 498 30.50 13.97 -2.78
N PHE A 499 31.55 14.48 -3.43
CA PHE A 499 31.66 14.53 -4.89
C PHE A 499 31.64 13.14 -5.54
N ASP A 500 32.05 12.09 -4.83
CA ASP A 500 31.98 10.71 -5.33
C ASP A 500 30.54 10.18 -5.39
N LEU A 501 29.60 10.88 -4.73
CA LEU A 501 28.17 10.55 -4.66
C LEU A 501 27.31 11.62 -5.35
N THR A 502 27.87 12.29 -6.35
CA THR A 502 27.15 13.22 -7.21
C THR A 502 26.76 12.53 -8.53
N VAL A 503 25.54 12.76 -9.00
CA VAL A 503 25.05 12.20 -10.29
C VAL A 503 24.84 13.31 -11.31
N PRO A 504 25.76 13.46 -12.29
CA PRO A 504 25.57 14.37 -13.42
C PRO A 504 24.83 13.67 -14.56
N VAL A 505 23.71 14.26 -15.00
CA VAL A 505 22.94 13.80 -16.16
C VAL A 505 23.06 14.84 -17.28
N PRO A 506 23.66 14.50 -18.44
CA PRO A 506 23.83 15.44 -19.54
C PRO A 506 22.49 15.97 -20.06
N ILE A 507 22.41 17.26 -20.36
CA ILE A 507 21.23 17.91 -20.97
C ILE A 507 21.67 18.79 -22.14
N LEU A 508 20.74 19.09 -23.05
CA LEU A 508 21.00 20.00 -24.17
C LEU A 508 21.52 21.36 -23.68
N ASP A 509 22.53 21.86 -24.39
CA ASP A 509 23.17 23.14 -24.12
C ASP A 509 22.14 24.28 -24.21
N GLY A 510 22.14 25.20 -23.25
CA GLY A 510 21.27 26.37 -23.30
C GLY A 510 21.85 27.61 -22.61
N PRO A 511 21.15 28.75 -22.69
CA PRO A 511 21.75 30.06 -22.49
C PRO A 511 22.12 30.38 -21.03
N ASN A 512 21.38 29.82 -20.07
CA ASN A 512 21.45 30.20 -18.65
C ASN A 512 21.84 29.03 -17.75
N TYR A 513 22.59 29.34 -16.68
CA TYR A 513 22.75 28.49 -15.50
C TYR A 513 21.58 28.75 -14.56
N GLY A 514 20.99 27.68 -14.02
CA GLY A 514 20.02 27.80 -12.95
C GLY A 514 20.73 27.89 -11.59
N THR A 515 20.09 28.58 -10.64
CA THR A 515 20.53 28.61 -9.25
C THR A 515 20.37 27.20 -8.64
N PRO A 516 21.37 26.71 -7.89
CA PRO A 516 21.21 25.49 -7.11
C PRO A 516 19.98 25.60 -6.20
N CYS A 517 19.21 24.53 -6.10
CA CYS A 517 18.05 24.49 -5.23
C CYS A 517 18.03 23.19 -4.44
N THR A 518 17.43 23.25 -3.25
CA THR A 518 17.31 22.11 -2.36
C THR A 518 15.87 21.63 -2.32
N VAL A 519 15.67 20.32 -2.35
CA VAL A 519 14.35 19.66 -2.34
C VAL A 519 14.36 18.53 -1.32
N LEU A 520 13.19 18.17 -0.80
CA LEU A 520 13.07 16.95 -0.01
C LEU A 520 13.22 15.72 -0.93
N SER A 521 14.10 14.79 -0.55
CA SER A 521 14.37 13.58 -1.33
C SER A 521 13.10 12.77 -1.58
N LYS A 522 12.20 12.75 -0.59
CA LYS A 522 10.95 12.01 -0.64
C LYS A 522 9.93 12.59 -1.61
N ASP A 523 10.02 13.88 -1.90
CA ASP A 523 9.13 14.56 -2.84
C ASP A 523 9.73 14.46 -4.25
N PHE A 524 11.03 14.76 -4.42
CA PHE A 524 11.68 14.74 -5.73
C PHE A 524 11.96 13.33 -6.26
N ALA A 525 12.66 12.49 -5.48
CA ALA A 525 13.13 11.20 -5.98
C ALA A 525 11.97 10.23 -6.26
N MET A 526 10.88 10.29 -5.49
CA MET A 526 9.70 9.45 -5.73
C MET A 526 8.95 9.90 -6.97
N ALA A 527 8.77 11.21 -7.16
CA ALA A 527 8.08 11.72 -8.33
C ALA A 527 8.87 11.46 -9.62
N MET A 528 10.20 11.66 -9.58
CA MET A 528 11.07 11.33 -10.71
C MET A 528 11.10 9.82 -10.99
N HIS A 529 11.18 8.98 -9.94
CA HIS A 529 11.09 7.53 -10.10
C HIS A 529 9.80 7.12 -10.81
N ALA A 530 8.65 7.66 -10.40
CA ALA A 530 7.39 7.40 -11.08
C ALA A 530 7.40 7.89 -12.53
N LEU A 531 7.90 9.10 -12.78
CA LEU A 531 7.91 9.75 -14.09
C LEU A 531 8.63 8.93 -15.17
N GLY A 532 9.75 8.30 -14.85
CA GLY A 532 10.46 7.47 -15.84
C GLY A 532 9.85 6.10 -16.08
N ASP A 533 8.81 5.72 -15.34
CA ASP A 533 7.99 4.57 -15.68
C ASP A 533 6.69 4.95 -16.42
N LEU A 534 6.35 6.24 -16.49
CA LEU A 534 5.15 6.69 -17.20
C LEU A 534 5.35 6.58 -18.72
N PRO A 535 4.31 6.22 -19.48
CA PRO A 535 4.35 6.17 -20.94
C PRO A 535 4.25 7.59 -21.53
N LEU A 536 5.33 8.35 -21.41
CA LEU A 536 5.42 9.72 -21.89
C LEU A 536 5.31 9.77 -23.44
N VAL A 537 4.38 10.58 -23.95
CA VAL A 537 4.14 10.70 -25.41
C VAL A 537 4.76 11.95 -26.02
N ASN A 538 5.14 12.93 -25.20
CA ASN A 538 5.75 14.19 -25.61
C ASN A 538 7.00 14.48 -24.78
N ASP A 539 7.78 15.46 -25.24
CA ASP A 539 8.89 15.99 -24.45
C ASP A 539 8.40 16.59 -23.13
N VAL A 540 9.26 16.48 -22.11
CA VAL A 540 9.03 16.98 -20.76
C VAL A 540 9.67 18.36 -20.60
N VAL A 541 8.93 19.31 -20.04
CA VAL A 541 9.42 20.66 -19.76
C VAL A 541 9.74 20.79 -18.28
N LEU A 542 11.01 21.05 -17.97
CA LEU A 542 11.53 21.30 -16.63
C LEU A 542 11.69 22.80 -16.41
N GLN A 543 11.03 23.36 -15.40
CA GLN A 543 11.05 24.79 -15.09
C GLN A 543 11.38 25.04 -13.62
N VAL A 544 12.43 25.80 -13.36
CA VAL A 544 12.75 26.31 -12.02
C VAL A 544 12.04 27.64 -11.85
N LEU A 545 11.13 27.71 -10.89
CA LEU A 545 10.46 28.94 -10.48
C LEU A 545 10.90 29.33 -9.06
N GLU A 546 10.48 30.51 -8.62
CA GLU A 546 10.73 30.97 -7.26
C GLU A 546 10.04 30.04 -6.24
N GLY A 547 10.82 29.20 -5.57
CA GLY A 547 10.36 28.34 -4.48
C GLY A 547 9.97 26.91 -4.86
N PHE A 548 9.96 26.55 -6.15
CA PHE A 548 9.59 25.20 -6.59
C PHE A 548 10.11 24.86 -8.00
N LEU A 549 10.21 23.57 -8.29
CA LEU A 549 10.45 23.00 -9.62
C LEU A 549 9.10 22.56 -10.21
N LYS A 550 8.76 23.04 -11.40
CA LYS A 550 7.63 22.57 -12.20
C LYS A 550 8.12 21.60 -13.28
N ILE A 551 7.43 20.48 -13.44
CA ILE A 551 7.65 19.48 -14.48
C ILE A 551 6.34 19.30 -15.23
N SER A 552 6.32 19.63 -16.52
CA SER A 552 5.14 19.49 -17.38
C SER A 552 5.35 18.36 -18.37
N TYR A 553 4.41 17.44 -18.45
CA TYR A 553 4.51 16.25 -19.30
C TYR A 553 3.13 15.73 -19.71
N GLU A 554 3.11 14.74 -20.60
CA GLU A 554 1.88 14.22 -21.17
C GLU A 554 2.01 12.71 -21.42
N THR A 555 0.93 11.98 -21.12
CA THR A 555 0.70 10.61 -21.56
C THR A 555 -0.44 10.60 -22.57
N ASP A 556 -0.75 9.49 -23.23
CA ASP A 556 -1.95 9.40 -24.07
C ASP A 556 -3.27 9.55 -23.27
N ALA A 557 -3.25 9.47 -21.94
CA ALA A 557 -4.44 9.63 -21.09
C ALA A 557 -4.69 11.08 -20.64
N ALA A 558 -3.63 11.84 -20.30
CA ALA A 558 -3.77 13.16 -19.70
C ALA A 558 -2.54 14.05 -19.90
N ILE A 559 -2.74 15.35 -19.67
CA ILE A 559 -1.69 16.36 -19.52
C ILE A 559 -1.43 16.56 -18.02
N TYR A 560 -0.18 16.58 -17.62
CA TYR A 560 0.23 16.60 -16.22
C TYR A 560 1.14 17.78 -15.91
N GLU A 561 0.95 18.33 -14.72
CA GLU A 561 1.87 19.29 -14.13
C GLU A 561 2.22 18.83 -12.71
N LEU A 562 3.52 18.71 -12.45
CA LEU A 562 4.06 18.29 -11.18
C LEU A 562 4.87 19.44 -10.58
N TYR A 563 4.60 19.76 -9.31
CA TYR A 563 5.19 20.89 -8.60
C TYR A 563 5.92 20.38 -7.36
N VAL A 564 7.26 20.37 -7.43
CA VAL A 564 8.14 19.92 -6.35
C VAL A 564 8.58 21.14 -5.54
N PRO A 565 8.15 21.29 -4.28
CA PRO A 565 8.55 22.42 -3.46
C PRO A 565 10.04 22.38 -3.15
N PHE A 566 10.69 23.53 -3.17
CA PHE A 566 12.02 23.67 -2.58
C PHE A 566 11.92 23.58 -1.06
N ALA A 567 13.03 23.27 -0.43
CA ALA A 567 13.15 23.14 1.00
C ALA A 567 14.44 23.80 1.49
N SER A 568 14.48 24.23 2.75
CA SER A 568 15.72 24.63 3.41
C SER A 568 16.65 23.44 3.63
N GLU A 569 17.91 23.70 3.98
CA GLU A 569 18.85 22.65 4.40
C GLU A 569 18.36 21.87 5.63
N ALA A 570 17.48 22.46 6.45
CA ALA A 570 16.86 21.80 7.59
C ALA A 570 15.69 20.87 7.19
N GLY A 571 15.35 20.79 5.90
CA GLY A 571 14.24 19.99 5.39
C GLY A 571 12.86 20.65 5.55
N GLN A 572 12.80 21.97 5.76
CA GLN A 572 11.53 22.69 5.81
C GLN A 572 11.16 23.18 4.41
N ARG A 573 10.00 22.75 3.89
CA ARG A 573 9.49 23.19 2.59
C ARG A 573 9.20 24.70 2.55
N TYR A 574 9.45 25.30 1.39
CA TYR A 574 8.99 26.65 1.06
C TYR A 574 7.55 26.60 0.56
N SER A 575 6.76 27.60 0.95
CA SER A 575 5.37 27.76 0.53
C SER A 575 5.17 28.74 -0.63
N THR A 576 6.25 29.37 -1.10
CA THR A 576 6.20 30.25 -2.28
C THR A 576 5.70 29.47 -3.49
N GLY A 577 4.69 30.01 -4.17
CA GLY A 577 4.06 29.36 -5.34
C GLY A 577 2.87 28.45 -5.02
N PHE A 578 2.57 28.22 -3.74
CA PHE A 578 1.47 27.38 -3.30
C PHE A 578 0.34 28.20 -2.66
N THR A 579 -0.88 27.71 -2.80
CA THR A 579 -2.11 28.28 -2.23
C THR A 579 -2.94 27.19 -1.55
N LYS A 580 -4.15 27.54 -1.12
CA LYS A 580 -5.07 26.64 -0.44
C LYS A 580 -6.37 26.57 -1.23
N TYR A 581 -6.67 25.38 -1.75
CA TYR A 581 -7.92 25.07 -2.41
C TYR A 581 -8.97 24.59 -1.41
N GLN A 582 -10.19 25.05 -1.62
CA GLN A 582 -11.37 24.70 -0.84
C GLN A 582 -12.33 23.96 -1.77
N LEU A 583 -12.66 22.71 -1.45
CA LEU A 583 -13.56 21.91 -2.28
C LEU A 583 -14.92 22.60 -2.44
N VAL A 584 -15.43 22.59 -3.66
CA VAL A 584 -16.82 22.93 -3.97
C VAL A 584 -17.70 21.76 -3.52
N ARG A 585 -18.64 22.02 -2.61
CA ARG A 585 -19.50 20.99 -2.02
C ARG A 585 -20.82 20.87 -2.77
N ASN A 586 -21.41 19.68 -2.73
CA ASN A 586 -22.78 19.45 -3.18
C ASN A 586 -23.73 20.36 -2.36
N GLN A 587 -24.62 21.08 -3.04
CA GLN A 587 -25.63 21.96 -2.41
C GLN A 587 -26.90 21.22 -1.97
N ALA A 588 -26.89 19.88 -1.96
CA ALA A 588 -28.00 19.07 -1.46
C ALA A 588 -28.50 19.58 -0.09
N SER A 589 -29.83 19.62 0.08
CA SER A 589 -30.44 20.04 1.33
C SER A 589 -29.89 19.15 2.44
N PRO A 590 -29.56 19.67 3.64
CA PRO A 590 -29.19 18.80 4.75
C PRO A 590 -30.27 17.73 5.02
N GLU A 591 -31.53 17.98 4.67
CA GLU A 591 -32.64 17.02 4.76
C GLU A 591 -32.50 15.81 3.81
N ASP A 592 -31.65 15.90 2.78
CA ASP A 592 -31.39 14.83 1.80
C ASP A 592 -30.16 13.97 2.21
N ASP A 593 -29.44 14.33 3.27
CA ASP A 593 -28.33 13.55 3.82
C ASP A 593 -28.89 12.42 4.72
N PRO A 594 -28.63 11.14 4.43
CA PRO A 594 -29.15 10.02 5.23
C PRO A 594 -28.59 9.97 6.67
N SER A 595 -27.59 10.78 6.99
CA SER A 595 -27.07 10.99 8.34
C SER A 595 -27.67 12.20 9.06
N TYR A 596 -28.52 12.99 8.39
CA TYR A 596 -29.20 14.13 8.98
C TYR A 596 -30.28 13.66 9.96
N GLN A 597 -30.07 14.01 11.23
CA GLN A 597 -31.07 13.87 12.28
C GLN A 597 -31.70 15.24 12.52
N THR A 598 -33.02 15.29 12.46
CA THR A 598 -33.76 16.49 12.85
C THR A 598 -33.58 16.77 14.34
N GLU A 599 -33.75 18.03 14.78
CA GLU A 599 -33.71 18.36 16.22
C GLU A 599 -34.73 17.54 17.04
N ALA A 600 -35.81 17.08 16.41
CA ALA A 600 -36.78 16.18 17.02
C ALA A 600 -36.22 14.77 17.27
N GLU A 601 -35.42 14.24 16.33
CA GLU A 601 -34.77 12.92 16.43
C GLU A 601 -33.55 12.90 17.35
N MET A 602 -32.91 14.06 17.59
CA MET A 602 -31.82 14.18 18.57
C MET A 602 -32.31 14.30 20.03
N LEU A 603 -33.62 14.51 20.23
CA LEU A 603 -34.25 14.68 21.55
C LEU A 603 -35.03 13.45 22.03
N GLU A 604 -35.09 12.38 21.22
CA GLU A 604 -35.53 11.03 21.60
C GLU A 604 -34.34 10.12 21.89
#